data_AF-A0A2R6M9Z5-F1
#
_entry.id   AF-A0A2R6M9Z5-F1
#
_cell.length_a   1.000
_cell.length_b   1.000
_cell.length_c   1.000
_cell.angle_alpha   90.00
_cell.angle_beta   90.00
_cell.angle_gamma   90.00
#
_symmetry.space_group_name_H-M   'P 1'
#
loop_
_entity.id
_entity.type
_entity.pdbx_description
1 polymer ?
#
loop_
_entity_poly.entity_id
_entity_poly.type
_entity_poly.pdbx_seq_one_letter_code
_entity_poly.pdbx_strand_id
1 'polypeptide(L)'
;MMRGSRLVTTERVVCFASPGSDDAVDQLDAAMDAHDATLTVKPVGEPLDPDDWIAGKTLGITVGGDGTFLAGVRAFAPRSIPFFGVNTGTLGFLARTDPADLAPALSEMFRGEASVSDRQRLRVVGPGVETTGINEVTFELPMPEDPVGRKVCQLEVAAGGEYLGRYEGTGLAVATPTGSTAMALSADGPLEHPANNRTLQIVGLHTNRLGFRPVVLDADHEVRVAADSPVRVSVDGGRPELEADAADTFTITGADEPAHLVWTSHDASFFAALAAKLDWGSRRDDPAPPRPAARRTGGQSAASHGTQARETRARDAAREAVCAAGETVNAAFRRIRRGEADPAAETAEVARSSGRILAATLGRAFPGVDVQSADGAIRAVDADGGDSREAPDSSEDLVWLAAPLDGVANFGRGNPYHAVSLALVDDGPVAGAVAAPAVDEVLAAGRDGGVTRGSIESDTDGTSVGTTDCAALDEATVLAEGTPTEDPVAALPGDPEIRRLGSPALALAYIAAGRADACLLADVHPATVAGGCSLLQAAGGRVTTADGESFRLQRVDTGPLSLIASNGPLHGALLAASNSS
;
A
#
# COMPACT_ATOMS: atom_id res chain seq x y z
N MET A 1 3.94 1.27 1.17
CA MET A 1 2.77 1.30 2.08
C MET A 1 1.92 0.07 1.75
N MET A 2 1.58 -0.82 2.69
CA MET A 2 0.71 -1.96 2.36
C MET A 2 -0.69 -1.44 1.97
N ARG A 3 -1.21 -1.85 0.82
CA ARG A 3 -2.57 -1.49 0.38
C ARG A 3 -3.56 -2.51 0.91
N GLY A 4 -4.69 -2.04 1.46
CA GLY A 4 -5.69 -2.92 2.08
C GLY A 4 -6.32 -3.93 1.10
N SER A 5 -6.25 -3.67 -0.21
CA SER A 5 -6.62 -4.66 -1.23
C SER A 5 -5.78 -5.93 -1.20
N ARG A 6 -4.56 -5.93 -0.63
CA ARG A 6 -3.78 -7.16 -0.45
C ARG A 6 -4.42 -8.14 0.55
N LEU A 7 -5.26 -7.67 1.46
CA LEU A 7 -5.88 -8.51 2.48
C LEU A 7 -6.81 -9.58 1.87
N VAL A 8 -7.27 -9.40 0.62
CA VAL A 8 -7.99 -10.43 -0.15
C VAL A 8 -7.17 -11.71 -0.36
N THR A 9 -5.84 -11.61 -0.28
CA THR A 9 -4.90 -12.74 -0.50
C THR A 9 -4.46 -13.42 0.79
N THR A 10 -5.08 -13.08 1.92
CA THR A 10 -4.80 -13.70 3.22
C THR A 10 -5.09 -15.20 3.16
N GLU A 11 -4.10 -16.01 3.52
CA GLU A 11 -4.22 -17.47 3.66
C GLU A 11 -4.10 -17.90 5.13
N ARG A 12 -3.47 -17.07 5.98
CA ARG A 12 -3.32 -17.34 7.40
C ARG A 12 -3.73 -16.15 8.24
N VAL A 13 -4.41 -16.46 9.34
CA VAL A 13 -4.71 -15.50 10.39
C VAL A 13 -4.07 -15.97 11.68
N VAL A 14 -3.25 -15.11 12.29
CA VAL A 14 -2.66 -15.37 13.61
C VAL A 14 -3.34 -14.45 14.61
N CYS A 15 -4.04 -15.03 15.59
CA CYS A 15 -4.79 -14.30 16.59
C CYS A 15 -4.11 -14.39 17.97
N PHE A 16 -3.78 -13.25 18.57
CA PHE A 16 -3.47 -13.16 19.99
C PHE A 16 -4.71 -12.84 20.79
N ALA A 17 -5.22 -13.82 21.54
CA ALA A 17 -6.44 -13.69 22.31
C ALA A 17 -6.15 -13.63 23.81
N SER A 18 -6.81 -12.68 24.49
CA SER A 18 -6.79 -12.58 25.95
C SER A 18 -7.79 -13.58 26.56
N PRO A 19 -7.62 -14.04 27.81
CA PRO A 19 -8.60 -14.88 28.48
C PRO A 19 -10.02 -14.27 28.44
N GLY A 20 -11.04 -15.09 28.17
CA GLY A 20 -12.43 -14.63 28.07
C GLY A 20 -12.82 -14.03 26.71
N SER A 21 -12.05 -14.31 25.66
CA SER A 21 -12.31 -13.83 24.29
C SER A 21 -12.92 -14.91 23.38
N ASP A 22 -13.53 -15.96 23.97
CA ASP A 22 -13.98 -17.16 23.26
C ASP A 22 -14.97 -16.83 22.13
N ASP A 23 -15.97 -15.98 22.39
CA ASP A 23 -16.96 -15.56 21.38
C ASP A 23 -16.33 -14.89 20.14
N ALA A 24 -15.27 -14.10 20.35
CA ALA A 24 -14.57 -13.43 19.25
C ALA A 24 -13.66 -14.42 18.49
N VAL A 25 -13.09 -15.40 19.18
CA VAL A 25 -12.32 -16.48 18.55
C VAL A 25 -13.22 -17.37 17.69
N ASP A 26 -14.42 -17.70 18.17
CA ASP A 26 -15.41 -18.49 17.42
C ASP A 26 -15.86 -17.74 16.14
N GLN A 27 -16.05 -16.41 16.22
CA GLN A 27 -16.32 -15.58 15.03
C GLN A 27 -15.16 -15.59 14.02
N LEU A 28 -13.92 -15.58 14.51
CA LEU A 28 -12.75 -15.68 13.64
C LEU A 28 -12.69 -17.04 12.93
N ASP A 29 -12.95 -18.13 13.65
CA ASP A 29 -12.94 -19.48 13.10
C ASP A 29 -13.98 -19.61 11.97
N ALA A 30 -15.22 -19.17 12.23
CA ALA A 30 -16.29 -19.17 11.23
C ALA A 30 -15.96 -18.30 10.00
N ALA A 31 -15.32 -17.14 10.20
CA ALA A 31 -14.89 -16.30 9.09
C ALA A 31 -13.75 -16.94 8.28
N MET A 32 -12.82 -17.63 8.94
CA MET A 32 -11.72 -18.32 8.27
C MET A 32 -12.21 -19.49 7.41
N ASP A 33 -13.18 -20.26 7.91
CA ASP A 33 -13.85 -21.32 7.15
C ASP A 33 -14.53 -20.78 5.88
N ALA A 34 -15.18 -19.61 5.96
CA ALA A 34 -15.84 -18.98 4.82
C ALA A 34 -14.85 -18.44 3.77
N HIS A 35 -13.62 -18.10 4.19
CA HIS A 35 -12.59 -17.50 3.35
C HIS A 35 -11.45 -18.45 2.95
N ASP A 36 -11.55 -19.75 3.29
CA ASP A 36 -10.52 -20.78 3.04
C ASP A 36 -9.14 -20.37 3.59
N ALA A 37 -9.12 -19.75 4.77
CA ALA A 37 -7.91 -19.33 5.47
C ALA A 37 -7.69 -20.18 6.74
N THR A 38 -6.45 -20.31 7.19
CA THR A 38 -6.14 -21.04 8.44
C THR A 38 -6.05 -20.09 9.62
N LEU A 39 -6.79 -20.37 10.70
CA LEU A 39 -6.67 -19.66 11.98
C LEU A 39 -5.63 -20.32 12.90
N THR A 40 -4.72 -19.53 13.46
CA THR A 40 -3.85 -19.94 14.56
C THR A 40 -4.07 -19.01 15.74
N VAL A 41 -4.60 -19.54 16.85
CA VAL A 41 -4.85 -18.77 18.07
C VAL A 41 -3.73 -19.00 19.07
N LYS A 42 -3.15 -17.93 19.59
CA LYS A 42 -2.09 -17.96 20.59
C LYS A 42 -2.44 -17.12 21.82
N PRO A 43 -2.06 -17.58 23.03
CA PRO A 43 -2.08 -16.75 24.22
C PRO A 43 -1.19 -15.51 24.08
N VAL A 44 -1.61 -14.41 24.71
CA VAL A 44 -0.84 -13.16 24.74
C VAL A 44 0.54 -13.40 25.38
N GLY A 45 1.59 -13.08 24.63
CA GLY A 45 2.98 -13.20 25.09
C GLY A 45 3.71 -14.45 24.60
N GLU A 46 3.01 -15.40 23.97
CA GLU A 46 3.68 -16.49 23.26
C GLU A 46 4.34 -16.01 21.96
N PRO A 47 5.50 -16.58 21.57
CA PRO A 47 6.18 -16.21 20.33
C PRO A 47 5.43 -16.71 19.09
N LEU A 48 5.57 -15.97 17.97
CA LEU A 48 5.24 -16.49 16.65
C LEU A 48 6.35 -17.43 16.18
N ASP A 49 5.98 -18.68 15.93
CA ASP A 49 6.80 -19.68 15.29
C ASP A 49 6.85 -19.46 13.77
N PRO A 50 7.90 -19.90 13.06
CA PRO A 50 7.99 -19.75 11.61
C PRO A 50 6.80 -20.36 10.85
N ASP A 51 6.22 -21.43 11.39
CA ASP A 51 5.09 -22.13 10.77
C ASP A 51 3.74 -21.45 11.02
N ASP A 52 3.65 -20.45 11.90
CA ASP A 52 2.39 -19.74 12.18
C ASP A 52 2.00 -18.78 11.04
N TRP A 53 2.97 -18.34 10.22
CA TRP A 53 2.75 -17.25 9.27
C TRP A 53 3.46 -17.48 7.93
N ILE A 54 2.96 -16.80 6.91
CA ILE A 54 3.46 -16.73 5.54
C ILE A 54 3.64 -15.26 5.18
N ALA A 55 4.85 -14.88 4.76
CA ALA A 55 5.16 -13.52 4.35
C ALA A 55 4.19 -13.03 3.25
N GLY A 56 3.56 -11.87 3.49
CA GLY A 56 2.63 -11.25 2.55
C GLY A 56 1.24 -11.91 2.44
N LYS A 57 1.02 -13.06 3.10
CA LYS A 57 -0.26 -13.79 3.10
C LYS A 57 -0.84 -14.01 4.50
N THR A 58 -0.30 -13.32 5.50
CA THR A 58 -0.75 -13.41 6.89
C THR A 58 -1.35 -12.11 7.37
N LEU A 59 -2.47 -12.22 8.08
CA LEU A 59 -3.08 -11.15 8.84
C LEU A 59 -2.96 -11.46 10.33
N GLY A 60 -2.44 -10.50 11.10
CA GLY A 60 -2.46 -10.56 12.56
C GLY A 60 -3.79 -10.06 13.11
N ILE A 61 -4.28 -10.66 14.20
CA ILE A 61 -5.44 -10.15 14.94
C ILE A 61 -5.09 -10.14 16.42
N THR A 62 -5.49 -9.09 17.13
CA THR A 62 -5.39 -9.05 18.59
C THR A 62 -6.78 -8.90 19.17
N VAL A 63 -7.16 -9.77 20.10
CA VAL A 63 -8.44 -9.72 20.81
C VAL A 63 -8.17 -9.50 22.30
N GLY A 64 -8.46 -8.30 22.77
CA GLY A 64 -8.11 -7.87 24.13
C GLY A 64 -8.07 -6.36 24.29
N GLY A 65 -7.52 -5.90 25.41
CA GLY A 65 -7.24 -4.49 25.62
C GLY A 65 -5.91 -4.02 25.01
N ASP A 66 -5.50 -2.80 25.34
CA ASP A 66 -4.26 -2.18 24.84
C ASP A 66 -3.00 -3.04 25.14
N GLY A 67 -2.95 -3.76 26.25
CA GLY A 67 -1.83 -4.66 26.57
C GLY A 67 -1.66 -5.81 25.56
N THR A 68 -2.76 -6.32 25.02
CA THR A 68 -2.81 -7.36 24.00
C THR A 68 -2.46 -6.79 22.63
N PHE A 69 -2.94 -5.59 22.34
CA PHE A 69 -2.55 -4.84 21.15
C PHE A 69 -1.02 -4.60 21.10
N LEU A 70 -0.42 -4.14 22.20
CA LEU A 70 1.04 -3.95 22.30
C LEU A 70 1.82 -5.26 22.13
N ALA A 71 1.26 -6.39 22.56
CA ALA A 71 1.85 -7.70 22.29
C ALA A 71 1.80 -8.04 20.80
N GLY A 72 0.68 -7.76 20.13
CA GLY A 72 0.55 -7.88 18.68
C GLY A 72 1.56 -7.02 17.93
N VAL A 73 1.75 -5.75 18.30
CA VAL A 73 2.76 -4.87 17.69
C VAL A 73 4.15 -5.51 17.74
N ARG A 74 4.58 -5.99 18.91
CA ARG A 74 5.91 -6.62 19.08
C ARG A 74 6.08 -7.88 18.23
N ALA A 75 5.00 -8.62 18.02
CA ALA A 75 5.03 -9.87 17.29
C ALA A 75 4.95 -9.66 15.76
N PHE A 76 4.07 -8.76 15.31
CA PHE A 76 3.72 -8.57 13.89
C PHE A 76 4.59 -7.53 13.18
N ALA A 77 4.92 -6.41 13.83
CA ALA A 77 5.64 -5.30 13.17
C ALA A 77 7.04 -5.71 12.65
N PRO A 78 7.88 -6.47 13.40
CA PRO A 78 9.18 -6.93 12.88
C PRO A 78 9.09 -7.88 11.68
N ARG A 79 7.90 -8.42 11.40
CA ARG A 79 7.64 -9.35 10.28
C ARG A 79 6.87 -8.67 9.14
N SER A 80 6.59 -7.37 9.26
CA SER A 80 5.72 -6.62 8.36
C SER A 80 4.34 -7.28 8.16
N ILE A 81 3.82 -7.95 9.19
CA ILE A 81 2.48 -8.53 9.17
C ILE A 81 1.48 -7.41 9.52
N PRO A 82 0.52 -7.07 8.62
CA PRO A 82 -0.55 -6.15 8.97
C PRO A 82 -1.45 -6.79 10.02
N PHE A 83 -1.94 -6.00 10.97
CA PHE A 83 -2.80 -6.55 12.00
C PHE A 83 -3.96 -5.64 12.40
N PHE A 84 -5.01 -6.28 12.91
CA PHE A 84 -6.29 -5.71 13.29
C PHE A 84 -6.56 -5.90 14.78
N GLY A 85 -7.16 -4.90 15.44
CA GLY A 85 -7.30 -4.87 16.90
C GLY A 85 -8.75 -4.82 17.39
N VAL A 86 -9.22 -5.92 17.97
CA VAL A 86 -10.55 -6.08 18.57
C VAL A 86 -10.48 -5.80 20.06
N ASN A 87 -11.27 -4.84 20.54
CA ASN A 87 -11.28 -4.43 21.93
C ASN A 87 -12.37 -5.14 22.74
N THR A 88 -12.00 -6.11 23.58
CA THR A 88 -12.92 -6.80 24.49
C THR A 88 -13.01 -6.16 25.89
N GLY A 89 -12.36 -5.01 26.10
CA GLY A 89 -12.29 -4.31 27.40
C GLY A 89 -12.85 -2.89 27.39
N THR A 90 -12.38 -2.03 28.31
CA THR A 90 -12.70 -0.59 28.30
C THR A 90 -12.16 0.07 27.03
N LEU A 91 -12.81 1.12 26.53
CA LEU A 91 -12.41 1.84 25.31
C LEU A 91 -10.92 2.22 25.34
N GLY A 92 -10.07 1.54 24.56
CA GLY A 92 -8.63 1.79 24.39
C GLY A 92 -8.35 2.90 23.36
N PHE A 93 -7.11 3.39 23.27
CA PHE A 93 -6.72 4.29 22.15
C PHE A 93 -6.21 3.49 20.94
N LEU A 94 -5.84 2.22 21.14
CA LEU A 94 -5.12 1.41 20.16
C LEU A 94 -6.03 0.40 19.45
N ALA A 95 -6.74 -0.45 20.20
CA ALA A 95 -7.77 -1.35 19.67
C ALA A 95 -9.13 -0.62 19.60
N ARG A 96 -9.79 -0.64 18.44
CA ARG A 96 -10.93 0.27 18.14
C ARG A 96 -12.17 -0.40 17.56
N THR A 97 -12.14 -1.71 17.35
CA THR A 97 -13.30 -2.48 16.87
C THR A 97 -13.98 -3.17 18.04
N ASP A 98 -15.31 -3.05 18.13
CA ASP A 98 -16.10 -3.81 19.08
C ASP A 98 -16.22 -5.28 18.61
N PRO A 99 -16.23 -6.28 19.52
CA PRO A 99 -16.45 -7.68 19.16
C PRO A 99 -17.74 -7.92 18.37
N ALA A 100 -18.77 -7.07 18.52
CA ALA A 100 -20.00 -7.15 17.74
C ALA A 100 -19.82 -6.77 16.26
N ASP A 101 -18.82 -5.94 15.96
CA ASP A 101 -18.50 -5.48 14.60
C ASP A 101 -17.37 -6.29 13.94
N LEU A 102 -16.88 -7.34 14.61
CA LEU A 102 -15.78 -8.16 14.11
C LEU A 102 -16.12 -8.86 12.78
N ALA A 103 -17.24 -9.58 12.72
CA ALA A 103 -17.64 -10.28 11.51
C ALA A 103 -17.77 -9.37 10.26
N PRO A 104 -18.49 -8.23 10.31
CA PRO A 104 -18.58 -7.35 9.14
C PRO A 104 -17.23 -6.67 8.81
N ALA A 105 -16.40 -6.35 9.82
CA ALA A 105 -15.04 -5.84 9.59
C ALA A 105 -14.15 -6.85 8.85
N LEU A 106 -14.16 -8.13 9.24
CA LEU A 106 -13.44 -9.19 8.53
C LEU A 106 -13.92 -9.33 7.09
N SER A 107 -15.23 -9.24 6.89
CA SER A 107 -15.83 -9.28 5.57
C SER A 107 -15.33 -8.12 4.68
N GLU A 108 -15.28 -6.89 5.20
CA GLU A 108 -14.69 -5.72 4.51
C GLU A 108 -13.19 -5.94 4.20
N MET A 109 -12.44 -6.49 5.14
CA MET A 109 -11.01 -6.79 4.98
C MET A 109 -10.75 -7.81 3.87
N PHE A 110 -11.47 -8.92 3.85
CA PHE A 110 -11.28 -9.97 2.86
C PHE A 110 -11.87 -9.61 1.49
N ARG A 111 -12.78 -8.64 1.41
CA ARG A 111 -13.16 -7.99 0.15
C ARG A 111 -12.11 -6.98 -0.36
N GLY A 112 -11.07 -6.70 0.43
CA GLY A 112 -10.04 -5.71 0.08
C GLY A 112 -10.53 -4.27 0.18
N GLU A 113 -11.61 -4.03 0.93
CA GLU A 113 -12.24 -2.73 1.12
C GLU A 113 -11.63 -1.97 2.32
N ALA A 114 -10.98 -2.70 3.23
CA ALA A 114 -10.23 -2.12 4.33
C ALA A 114 -9.05 -1.25 3.86
N SER A 115 -8.57 -0.39 4.74
CA SER A 115 -7.36 0.41 4.54
C SER A 115 -6.27 0.00 5.52
N VAL A 116 -5.02 0.33 5.23
CA VAL A 116 -3.89 0.05 6.12
C VAL A 116 -3.10 1.34 6.33
N SER A 117 -2.76 1.64 7.58
CA SER A 117 -1.92 2.79 7.93
C SER A 117 -0.68 2.34 8.69
N ASP A 118 0.42 3.04 8.47
CA ASP A 118 1.63 2.83 9.25
C ASP A 118 1.54 3.59 10.57
N ARG A 119 1.97 2.93 11.65
CA ARG A 119 2.21 3.53 12.96
C ARG A 119 3.69 3.48 13.25
N GLN A 120 4.28 4.65 13.48
CA GLN A 120 5.67 4.73 13.88
C GLN A 120 5.91 3.97 15.18
N ARG A 121 7.06 3.30 15.22
CA ARG A 121 7.72 2.80 16.43
C ARG A 121 8.99 3.61 16.69
N LEU A 122 9.42 3.69 17.93
CA LEU A 122 10.73 4.19 18.32
C LEU A 122 11.68 3.01 18.57
N ARG A 123 12.97 3.24 18.34
CA ARG A 123 14.06 2.34 18.73
C ARG A 123 14.85 3.00 19.86
N VAL A 124 15.16 2.22 20.89
CA VAL A 124 15.97 2.64 22.04
C VAL A 124 17.21 1.77 22.10
N VAL A 125 18.38 2.41 22.16
CA VAL A 125 19.68 1.74 22.31
C VAL A 125 20.43 2.38 23.46
N GLY A 126 20.85 1.58 24.43
CA GLY A 126 21.65 2.02 25.57
C GLY A 126 22.16 0.84 26.41
N PRO A 127 22.81 1.12 27.55
CA PRO A 127 23.29 0.08 28.45
C PRO A 127 22.15 -0.87 28.86
N GLY A 128 22.35 -2.17 28.61
CA GLY A 128 21.38 -3.21 28.99
C GLY A 128 20.09 -3.24 28.16
N VAL A 129 19.93 -2.39 27.13
CA VAL A 129 18.72 -2.37 26.31
C VAL A 129 18.99 -2.04 24.84
N GLU A 130 18.46 -2.91 23.97
CA GLU A 130 18.24 -2.62 22.57
C GLU A 130 16.86 -3.14 22.22
N THR A 131 15.91 -2.22 22.05
CA THR A 131 14.50 -2.58 21.87
C THR A 131 13.76 -1.53 21.06
N THR A 132 12.49 -1.81 20.82
CA THR A 132 11.56 -0.91 20.14
C THR A 132 10.28 -0.78 20.95
N GLY A 133 9.64 0.38 20.84
CA GLY A 133 8.33 0.66 21.45
C GLY A 133 7.43 1.35 20.45
N ILE A 134 6.11 1.30 20.65
CA ILE A 134 5.16 2.04 19.81
C ILE A 134 4.65 3.31 20.49
N ASN A 135 4.72 3.41 21.82
CA ASN A 135 4.23 4.55 22.57
C ASN A 135 5.38 5.49 22.95
N GLU A 136 6.11 5.18 24.02
CA GLU A 136 7.19 6.00 24.54
C GLU A 136 8.28 5.18 25.21
N VAL A 137 9.44 5.82 25.37
CA VAL A 137 10.42 5.48 26.41
C VAL A 137 10.39 6.55 27.50
N THR A 138 10.32 6.14 28.76
CA THR A 138 10.41 7.03 29.92
C THR A 138 11.72 6.83 30.68
N PHE A 139 12.25 7.92 31.21
CA PHE A 139 13.40 8.00 32.09
C PHE A 139 12.91 8.62 33.40
N GLU A 140 12.57 7.79 34.38
CA GLU A 140 11.90 8.22 35.61
C GLU A 140 12.80 8.11 36.82
N LEU A 141 12.59 8.97 37.81
CA LEU A 141 13.23 8.86 39.10
C LEU A 141 12.76 7.54 39.76
N PRO A 142 13.65 6.63 40.16
CA PRO A 142 13.27 5.48 40.98
C PRO A 142 12.67 5.98 42.29
N MET A 143 11.64 5.28 42.79
CA MET A 143 10.88 5.71 43.96
C MET A 143 11.83 5.96 45.15
N PRO A 144 11.93 7.19 45.69
CA PRO A 144 12.91 7.51 46.72
C PRO A 144 12.50 6.86 48.05
N GLU A 145 13.25 5.85 48.49
CA GLU A 145 13.08 5.21 49.81
C GLU A 145 13.61 6.08 50.95
N ASP A 146 14.59 6.96 50.67
CA ASP A 146 15.17 7.87 51.65
C ASP A 146 14.28 9.12 51.84
N PRO A 147 13.73 9.35 53.05
CA PRO A 147 12.93 10.53 53.34
C PRO A 147 13.69 11.86 53.19
N VAL A 148 15.02 11.87 53.23
CA VAL A 148 15.88 13.07 53.15
C VAL A 148 16.58 13.21 51.78
N GLY A 149 16.47 12.21 50.91
CA GLY A 149 17.12 12.18 49.60
C GLY A 149 16.58 13.18 48.58
N ARG A 150 17.37 13.47 47.53
CA ARG A 150 16.97 14.32 46.40
C ARG A 150 15.86 13.62 45.61
N LYS A 151 14.71 14.30 45.43
CA LYS A 151 13.51 13.76 44.78
C LYS A 151 13.33 14.23 43.33
N VAL A 152 14.43 14.51 42.65
CA VAL A 152 14.47 14.89 41.24
C VAL A 152 15.64 14.19 40.57
N CYS A 153 15.43 13.73 39.34
CA CYS A 153 16.48 13.25 38.47
C CYS A 153 17.05 14.40 37.63
N GLN A 154 18.27 14.24 37.16
CA GLN A 154 18.91 15.15 36.22
C GLN A 154 19.26 14.38 34.94
N LEU A 155 18.85 14.94 33.80
CA LEU A 155 19.06 14.32 32.48
C LEU A 155 19.59 15.37 31.51
N GLU A 156 20.65 15.07 30.78
CA GLU A 156 21.11 15.88 29.66
C GLU A 156 20.48 15.37 28.37
N VAL A 157 19.94 16.28 27.57
CA VAL A 157 19.23 15.96 26.33
C VAL A 157 19.92 16.64 25.16
N ALA A 158 20.17 15.87 24.11
CA ALA A 158 20.63 16.36 22.81
C ALA A 158 19.75 15.78 21.70
N ALA A 159 19.55 16.52 20.62
CA ALA A 159 18.78 16.08 19.46
C ALA A 159 19.48 16.51 18.17
N GLY A 160 19.59 15.62 17.18
CA GLY A 160 20.25 15.95 15.90
C GLY A 160 21.73 16.32 16.04
N GLY A 161 22.40 15.87 17.10
CA GLY A 161 23.78 16.24 17.42
C GLY A 161 23.95 17.58 18.14
N GLU A 162 22.86 18.31 18.41
CA GLU A 162 22.88 19.59 19.13
C GLU A 162 22.43 19.41 20.59
N TYR A 163 23.08 20.11 21.51
CA TYR A 163 22.68 20.13 22.92
C TYR A 163 21.37 20.91 23.08
N LEU A 164 20.33 20.21 23.54
CA LEU A 164 19.00 20.79 23.74
C LEU A 164 18.89 21.43 25.13
N GLY A 165 19.42 20.76 26.16
CA GLY A 165 19.39 21.28 27.52
C GLY A 165 19.49 20.21 28.59
N ARG A 166 19.53 20.67 29.83
CA ARG A 166 19.49 19.82 31.03
C ARG A 166 18.10 19.88 31.66
N TYR A 167 17.51 18.72 31.79
CA TYR A 167 16.24 18.48 32.44
C TYR A 167 16.43 18.23 33.95
N GLU A 168 15.49 18.74 34.75
CA GLU A 168 15.42 18.49 36.19
C GLU A 168 13.96 18.33 36.62
N GLY A 169 13.60 17.17 37.16
CA GLY A 169 12.21 16.83 37.49
C GLY A 169 12.03 15.35 37.88
N THR A 170 10.82 14.82 37.79
CA THR A 170 10.57 13.39 38.09
C THR A 170 10.95 12.46 36.95
N GLY A 171 11.10 12.97 35.73
CA GLY A 171 11.57 12.17 34.59
C GLY A 171 11.40 12.85 33.24
N LEU A 172 11.72 12.15 32.16
CA LEU A 172 11.57 12.59 30.77
C LEU A 172 10.92 11.46 29.96
N ALA A 173 10.07 11.78 29.00
CA ALA A 173 9.55 10.84 28.02
C ALA A 173 9.96 11.25 26.60
N VAL A 174 10.30 10.26 25.77
CA VAL A 174 10.40 10.42 24.31
C VAL A 174 9.32 9.55 23.69
N ALA A 175 8.31 10.17 23.08
CA ALA A 175 7.10 9.53 22.60
C ALA A 175 6.98 9.58 21.07
N THR A 176 6.30 8.59 20.50
CA THR A 176 5.82 8.62 19.11
C THR A 176 4.45 9.33 19.03
N PRO A 177 3.90 9.55 17.82
CA PRO A 177 2.52 9.99 17.66
C PRO A 177 1.48 9.13 18.37
N THR A 178 1.70 7.81 18.44
CA THR A 178 0.79 6.90 19.15
C THR A 178 0.89 7.12 20.66
N GLY A 179 2.10 7.26 21.19
CA GLY A 179 2.38 7.57 22.60
C GLY A 179 1.95 8.98 23.05
N SER A 180 1.64 9.88 22.12
CA SER A 180 1.13 11.22 22.43
C SER A 180 -0.14 11.21 23.30
N THR A 181 -0.90 10.11 23.29
CA THR A 181 -2.11 9.90 24.10
C THR A 181 -1.87 9.20 25.44
N ALA A 182 -0.62 8.83 25.76
CA ALA A 182 -0.24 8.10 26.96
C ALA A 182 0.48 9.00 27.98
N MET A 183 1.72 8.68 28.36
CA MET A 183 2.46 9.47 29.36
C MET A 183 2.71 10.90 28.90
N ALA A 184 2.94 11.11 27.60
CA ALA A 184 3.11 12.43 27.01
C ALA A 184 1.89 13.34 27.25
N LEU A 185 0.67 12.82 27.08
CA LEU A 185 -0.57 13.57 27.33
C LEU A 185 -0.67 14.03 28.79
N SER A 186 -0.33 13.13 29.72
CA SER A 186 -0.38 13.41 31.15
C SER A 186 0.65 14.45 31.59
N ALA A 187 1.68 14.67 30.78
CA ALA A 187 2.75 15.64 31.01
C ALA A 187 2.65 16.88 30.10
N ASP A 188 1.43 17.22 29.66
CA ASP A 188 1.11 18.38 28.81
C ASP A 188 1.82 18.39 27.44
N GLY A 189 2.21 17.22 26.94
CA GLY A 189 2.67 17.03 25.56
C GLY A 189 1.53 17.21 24.55
N PRO A 190 1.79 17.75 23.34
CA PRO A 190 0.76 17.84 22.31
C PRO A 190 0.27 16.45 21.87
N LEU A 191 -0.99 16.43 21.45
CA LEU A 191 -1.61 15.26 20.82
C LEU A 191 -1.27 15.24 19.34
N GLU A 192 -0.90 14.06 18.86
CA GLU A 192 -0.50 13.86 17.47
C GLU A 192 -1.43 12.85 16.79
N HIS A 193 -1.82 13.12 15.54
CA HIS A 193 -2.56 12.14 14.76
C HIS A 193 -1.61 10.99 14.38
N PRO A 194 -1.92 9.73 14.71
CA PRO A 194 -0.90 8.69 14.68
C PRO A 194 -0.77 7.95 13.33
N ALA A 195 -1.75 8.00 12.45
CA ALA A 195 -1.69 7.30 11.16
C ALA A 195 -0.75 8.01 10.18
N ASN A 196 0.25 7.29 9.66
CA ASN A 196 1.25 7.75 8.70
C ASN A 196 2.02 9.01 9.14
N ASN A 197 2.11 9.24 10.45
CA ASN A 197 2.81 10.37 11.03
C ASN A 197 4.15 9.90 11.59
N ARG A 198 5.23 10.60 11.24
CA ARG A 198 6.59 10.27 11.62
C ARG A 198 7.27 11.40 12.39
N THR A 199 7.16 11.38 13.71
CA THR A 199 7.76 12.38 14.62
C THR A 199 8.23 11.74 15.93
N LEU A 200 9.12 12.41 16.64
CA LEU A 200 9.41 12.13 18.04
C LEU A 200 9.08 13.35 18.88
N GLN A 201 8.52 13.13 20.06
CA GLN A 201 8.19 14.19 21.00
C GLN A 201 8.92 13.99 22.33
N ILE A 202 9.71 14.98 22.73
CA ILE A 202 10.40 15.02 24.02
C ILE A 202 9.52 15.78 25.01
N VAL A 203 9.11 15.15 26.11
CA VAL A 203 8.24 15.72 27.14
C VAL A 203 8.86 15.54 28.52
N GLY A 204 8.91 16.62 29.32
CA GLY A 204 9.38 16.56 30.71
C GLY A 204 8.27 16.13 31.67
N LEU A 205 8.55 15.15 32.54
CA LEU A 205 7.64 14.67 33.58
C LEU A 205 7.87 15.45 34.90
N HIS A 206 6.92 16.31 35.26
CA HIS A 206 6.92 17.17 36.46
C HIS A 206 8.27 17.90 36.69
N THR A 207 8.59 18.86 35.82
CA THR A 207 9.83 19.64 35.91
C THR A 207 9.74 20.79 36.89
N ASN A 208 10.86 21.10 37.56
CA ASN A 208 11.01 22.35 38.33
C ASN A 208 11.55 23.51 37.49
N ARG A 209 11.80 23.32 36.19
CA ARG A 209 12.34 24.31 35.25
C ARG A 209 11.22 24.95 34.42
N LEU A 210 10.90 26.22 34.70
CA LEU A 210 9.81 26.98 34.06
C LEU A 210 9.90 27.09 32.52
N GLY A 211 11.10 26.96 31.94
CA GLY A 211 11.34 27.12 30.50
C GLY A 211 11.34 25.83 29.70
N PHE A 212 11.32 24.65 30.34
CA PHE A 212 11.29 23.38 29.61
C PHE A 212 9.89 23.19 29.02
N ARG A 213 9.81 22.94 27.71
CA ARG A 213 8.56 22.74 26.95
C ARG A 213 8.68 21.47 26.13
N PRO A 214 7.56 20.83 25.78
CA PRO A 214 7.57 19.74 24.81
C PRO A 214 8.20 20.18 23.49
N VAL A 215 9.04 19.31 22.92
CA VAL A 215 9.67 19.53 21.61
C VAL A 215 9.29 18.40 20.69
N VAL A 216 8.74 18.72 19.52
CA VAL A 216 8.42 17.77 18.46
C VAL A 216 9.47 17.91 17.36
N LEU A 217 10.00 16.78 16.91
CA LEU A 217 11.05 16.68 15.90
C LEU A 217 10.69 15.58 14.90
N ASP A 218 11.35 15.61 13.75
CA ASP A 218 11.27 14.53 12.77
C ASP A 218 11.81 13.21 13.35
N ALA A 219 11.21 12.08 12.98
CA ALA A 219 11.57 10.77 13.53
C ALA A 219 13.00 10.31 13.21
N ASP A 220 13.60 10.85 12.16
CA ASP A 220 14.96 10.51 11.73
C ASP A 220 16.02 11.28 12.53
N HIS A 221 15.62 12.27 13.34
CA HIS A 221 16.52 12.92 14.29
C HIS A 221 16.81 11.99 15.47
N GLU A 222 18.09 11.84 15.75
CA GLU A 222 18.56 11.08 16.90
C GLU A 222 18.44 11.91 18.19
N VAL A 223 17.71 11.38 19.18
CA VAL A 223 17.61 11.95 20.53
C VAL A 223 18.55 11.19 21.46
N ARG A 224 19.47 11.89 22.10
CA ARG A 224 20.33 11.34 23.17
C ARG A 224 19.86 11.84 24.52
N VAL A 225 19.69 10.91 25.46
CA VAL A 225 19.37 11.19 26.86
C VAL A 225 20.48 10.58 27.72
N ALA A 226 21.24 11.43 28.41
CA ALA A 226 22.27 11.01 29.36
C ALA A 226 21.80 11.24 30.79
N ALA A 227 21.90 10.23 31.64
CA ALA A 227 21.49 10.31 33.03
C ALA A 227 22.61 10.87 33.91
N ASP A 228 22.36 11.93 34.67
CA ASP A 228 23.31 12.45 35.68
C ASP A 228 23.09 11.85 37.08
N SER A 229 22.00 11.10 37.23
CA SER A 229 21.55 10.44 38.44
C SER A 229 20.86 9.13 38.08
N PRO A 230 20.79 8.13 38.96
CA PRO A 230 20.08 6.89 38.66
C PRO A 230 18.65 7.15 38.19
N VAL A 231 18.27 6.50 37.10
CA VAL A 231 16.91 6.56 36.53
C VAL A 231 16.41 5.17 36.20
N ARG A 232 15.10 5.01 36.22
CA ARG A 232 14.42 3.85 35.68
C ARG A 232 14.06 4.13 34.23
N VAL A 233 14.52 3.27 33.33
CA VAL A 233 14.20 3.34 31.91
C VAL A 233 13.12 2.32 31.60
N SER A 234 12.04 2.76 30.96
CA SER A 234 10.88 1.91 30.68
C SER A 234 10.37 2.17 29.27
N VAL A 235 10.15 1.12 28.49
CA VAL A 235 9.56 1.21 27.14
C VAL A 235 8.15 0.65 27.16
N ASP A 236 7.19 1.38 26.57
CA ASP A 236 5.77 1.01 26.48
C ASP A 236 5.16 0.59 27.84
N GLY A 237 5.52 1.28 28.93
CA GLY A 237 4.98 1.00 30.27
C GLY A 237 5.53 -0.25 30.94
N GLY A 238 6.82 -0.56 30.74
CA GLY A 238 7.57 -1.52 31.56
C GLY A 238 8.12 -2.74 30.82
N ARG A 239 8.28 -2.67 29.49
CA ARG A 239 8.58 -3.83 28.65
C ARG A 239 9.63 -3.50 27.57
N PRO A 240 10.94 -3.45 27.91
CA PRO A 240 11.55 -3.75 29.21
C PRO A 240 11.56 -2.57 30.19
N GLU A 241 11.78 -2.88 31.46
CA GLU A 241 12.10 -1.92 32.54
C GLU A 241 13.49 -2.26 33.10
N LEU A 242 14.35 -1.26 33.27
CA LEU A 242 15.69 -1.42 33.85
C LEU A 242 16.12 -0.18 34.64
N GLU A 243 17.11 -0.35 35.50
CA GLU A 243 17.79 0.77 36.18
C GLU A 243 19.04 1.15 35.39
N ALA A 244 19.22 2.46 35.20
CA ALA A 244 20.38 3.05 34.56
C ALA A 244 21.16 3.86 35.58
N ASP A 245 22.48 3.72 35.55
CA ASP A 245 23.40 4.42 36.44
C ASP A 245 23.68 5.85 35.96
N ALA A 246 24.29 6.65 36.83
CA ALA A 246 24.81 7.94 36.42
C ALA A 246 25.88 7.78 35.32
N ALA A 247 25.84 8.65 34.32
CA ALA A 247 26.60 8.67 33.07
C ALA A 247 26.12 7.69 31.97
N ASP A 248 25.10 6.86 32.22
CA ASP A 248 24.51 6.05 31.15
C ASP A 248 23.83 6.94 30.11
N THR A 249 24.04 6.61 28.83
CA THR A 249 23.50 7.37 27.69
C THR A 249 22.65 6.46 26.81
N PHE A 250 21.46 6.93 26.49
CA PHE A 250 20.49 6.25 25.64
C PHE A 250 20.27 7.05 24.36
N THR A 251 20.16 6.33 23.25
CA THR A 251 19.90 6.86 21.93
C THR A 251 18.52 6.41 21.48
N ILE A 252 17.68 7.36 21.08
CA ILE A 252 16.30 7.13 20.64
C ILE A 252 16.14 7.66 19.23
N THR A 253 15.61 6.83 18.33
CA THR A 253 15.30 7.18 16.93
C THR A 253 13.92 6.63 16.56
N GLY A 254 13.38 7.02 15.41
CA GLY A 254 12.38 6.20 14.72
C GLY A 254 12.94 4.80 14.42
N ALA A 255 12.11 3.77 14.54
CA ALA A 255 12.44 2.42 14.11
C ALA A 255 12.16 2.25 12.61
N ASP A 256 12.95 1.41 11.94
CA ASP A 256 12.82 1.16 10.51
C ASP A 256 11.55 0.37 10.16
N GLU A 257 11.08 -0.48 11.08
CA GLU A 257 9.88 -1.30 10.89
C GLU A 257 8.65 -0.68 11.58
N PRO A 258 7.75 0.03 10.86
CA PRO A 258 6.51 0.51 11.42
C PRO A 258 5.55 -0.65 11.72
N ALA A 259 4.54 -0.39 12.56
CA ALA A 259 3.41 -1.28 12.72
C ALA A 259 2.34 -0.97 11.65
N HIS A 260 1.96 -1.97 10.86
CA HIS A 260 0.92 -1.84 9.84
C HIS A 260 -0.45 -2.16 10.44
N LEU A 261 -1.28 -1.13 10.67
CA LEU A 261 -2.62 -1.31 11.24
C LEU A 261 -3.68 -1.34 10.15
N VAL A 262 -4.52 -2.37 10.20
CA VAL A 262 -5.71 -2.47 9.37
C VAL A 262 -6.83 -1.63 9.96
N TRP A 263 -7.53 -0.90 9.09
CA TRP A 263 -8.68 -0.07 9.38
C TRP A 263 -9.86 -0.48 8.50
N THR A 264 -11.02 -0.54 9.12
CA THR A 264 -12.31 -0.79 8.46
C THR A 264 -13.26 0.36 8.73
N SER A 265 -14.37 0.41 7.99
CA SER A 265 -15.46 1.36 8.24
C SER A 265 -16.15 1.15 9.60
N HIS A 266 -15.91 0.01 10.24
CA HIS A 266 -16.42 -0.37 11.56
C HIS A 266 -15.56 0.14 12.72
N ASP A 267 -14.39 0.73 12.44
CA ASP A 267 -13.55 1.27 13.50
C ASP A 267 -14.01 2.64 13.98
N ALA A 268 -13.98 2.86 15.29
CA ALA A 268 -14.12 4.21 15.82
C ALA A 268 -13.03 5.14 15.25
N SER A 269 -13.42 6.31 14.74
CA SER A 269 -12.43 7.29 14.26
C SER A 269 -11.55 7.80 15.41
N PHE A 270 -10.28 8.15 15.12
CA PHE A 270 -9.35 8.69 16.12
C PHE A 270 -9.93 9.89 16.87
N PHE A 271 -10.53 10.85 16.15
CA PHE A 271 -11.10 12.05 16.77
C PHE A 271 -12.36 11.77 17.58
N ALA A 272 -13.18 10.79 17.18
CA ALA A 272 -14.32 10.37 18.00
C ALA A 272 -13.85 9.75 19.32
N ALA A 273 -12.84 8.87 19.28
CA ALA A 273 -12.24 8.29 20.48
C ALA A 273 -11.61 9.38 21.38
N LEU A 274 -10.90 10.34 20.79
CA LEU A 274 -10.29 11.46 21.50
C LEU A 274 -11.34 12.34 22.19
N ALA A 275 -12.38 12.76 21.46
CA ALA A 275 -13.45 13.59 22.00
C ALA A 275 -14.23 12.89 23.11
N ALA A 276 -14.50 11.59 22.97
CA ALA A 276 -15.17 10.79 23.98
C ALA A 276 -14.32 10.64 25.26
N LYS A 277 -13.02 10.38 25.12
CA LYS A 277 -12.12 10.16 26.27
C LYS A 277 -11.75 11.42 27.03
N LEU A 278 -11.59 12.54 26.32
CA LEU A 278 -11.21 13.82 26.93
C LEU A 278 -12.39 14.71 27.29
N ASP A 279 -13.62 14.22 27.08
CA ASP A 279 -14.87 14.95 27.31
C ASP A 279 -14.88 16.32 26.62
N TRP A 280 -14.35 16.41 25.39
CA TRP A 280 -14.28 17.66 24.62
C TRP A 280 -15.61 18.08 23.99
N GLY A 281 -16.72 17.60 24.57
CA GLY A 281 -18.06 17.69 24.02
C GLY A 281 -18.24 16.72 22.86
N SER A 282 -18.95 15.62 23.10
CA SER A 282 -19.64 14.95 22.01
C SER A 282 -20.61 15.97 21.40
N ARG A 283 -20.73 16.01 20.07
CA ARG A 283 -21.92 16.62 19.47
C ARG A 283 -23.09 15.88 20.11
N ARG A 284 -23.82 16.55 21.00
CA ARG A 284 -25.19 16.15 21.34
C ARG A 284 -25.90 15.94 20.00
N ASP A 285 -26.79 14.95 19.93
CA ASP A 285 -27.66 14.64 18.79
C ASP A 285 -28.63 15.79 18.44
N ASP A 286 -28.14 17.02 18.36
CA ASP A 286 -28.81 18.10 17.65
C ASP A 286 -28.43 17.93 16.17
N PRO A 287 -29.39 17.65 15.28
CA PRO A 287 -29.14 17.60 13.85
C PRO A 287 -28.73 19.01 13.41
N ALA A 288 -27.42 19.24 13.30
CA ALA A 288 -26.92 20.45 12.69
C ALA A 288 -27.47 20.51 11.25
N PRO A 289 -28.08 21.63 10.81
CA PRO A 289 -28.52 21.75 9.44
C PRO A 289 -27.31 21.56 8.53
N PRO A 290 -27.45 20.85 7.40
CA PRO A 290 -26.34 20.63 6.49
C PRO A 290 -25.75 21.99 6.10
N ARG A 291 -24.46 22.19 6.41
CA ARG A 291 -23.74 23.37 5.94
C ARG A 291 -23.82 23.36 4.41
N PRO A 292 -24.34 24.41 3.76
CA PRO A 292 -24.37 24.46 2.32
C PRO A 292 -22.93 24.38 1.80
N ALA A 293 -22.67 23.39 0.94
CA ALA A 293 -21.42 23.30 0.21
C ALA A 293 -21.14 24.68 -0.41
N ALA A 294 -19.93 25.21 -0.18
CA ALA A 294 -19.51 26.48 -0.74
C ALA A 294 -19.71 26.42 -2.26
N ARG A 295 -20.70 27.19 -2.74
CA ARG A 295 -21.04 27.32 -4.14
C ARG A 295 -19.84 27.98 -4.83
N ARG A 296 -18.98 27.19 -5.47
CA ARG A 296 -17.96 27.71 -6.39
C ARG A 296 -18.72 28.29 -7.58
N THR A 297 -18.88 29.61 -7.58
CA THR A 297 -19.33 30.37 -8.73
C THR A 297 -18.22 30.34 -9.77
N GLY A 298 -18.38 29.49 -10.77
CA GLY A 298 -17.52 29.42 -11.95
C GLY A 298 -18.29 28.73 -13.06
N GLY A 299 -18.99 29.51 -13.87
CA GLY A 299 -19.73 29.00 -15.01
C GLY A 299 -18.77 28.60 -16.12
N GLN A 300 -18.47 27.31 -16.22
CA GLN A 300 -18.01 26.65 -17.44
C GLN A 300 -18.67 25.26 -17.53
N SER A 301 -19.03 24.89 -18.76
CA SER A 301 -19.94 23.80 -19.16
C SER A 301 -19.89 22.50 -18.31
N ALA A 302 -21.03 22.16 -17.68
CA ALA A 302 -21.19 21.03 -16.75
C ALA A 302 -20.98 19.63 -17.36
N ALA A 303 -21.06 19.48 -18.69
CA ALA A 303 -20.83 18.19 -19.36
C ALA A 303 -19.33 17.83 -19.42
N SER A 304 -18.46 18.81 -19.65
CA SER A 304 -16.99 18.60 -19.75
C SER A 304 -16.33 18.26 -18.40
N HIS A 305 -16.87 18.81 -17.30
CA HIS A 305 -16.33 18.57 -15.96
C HIS A 305 -16.63 17.15 -15.44
N GLY A 306 -17.76 16.56 -15.85
CA GLY A 306 -18.12 15.19 -15.45
C GLY A 306 -17.21 14.14 -16.08
N THR A 307 -16.87 14.31 -17.37
CA THR A 307 -15.98 13.40 -18.10
C THR A 307 -14.55 13.48 -17.56
N GLN A 308 -14.02 14.69 -17.37
CA GLN A 308 -12.64 14.85 -16.88
C GLN A 308 -12.45 14.39 -15.42
N ALA A 309 -13.48 14.55 -14.57
CA ALA A 309 -13.49 13.98 -13.22
C ALA A 309 -13.53 12.44 -13.24
N ARG A 310 -14.26 11.83 -14.19
CA ARG A 310 -14.33 10.38 -14.38
C ARG A 310 -12.98 9.81 -14.83
N GLU A 311 -12.34 10.43 -15.83
CA GLU A 311 -11.04 9.99 -16.35
C GLU A 311 -9.95 10.06 -15.28
N THR A 312 -9.92 11.13 -14.49
CA THR A 312 -8.99 11.28 -13.38
C THR A 312 -9.21 10.17 -12.33
N ARG A 313 -10.46 9.94 -11.92
CA ARG A 313 -10.81 8.85 -10.99
C ARG A 313 -10.45 7.48 -11.55
N ALA A 314 -10.68 7.24 -12.85
CA ALA A 314 -10.34 5.98 -13.51
C ALA A 314 -8.83 5.75 -13.56
N ARG A 315 -8.05 6.79 -13.87
CA ARG A 315 -6.58 6.75 -13.81
C ARG A 315 -6.09 6.41 -12.41
N ASP A 316 -6.63 7.08 -11.40
CA ASP A 316 -6.22 6.89 -10.01
C ASP A 316 -6.54 5.48 -9.53
N ALA A 317 -7.74 4.97 -9.84
CA ALA A 317 -8.14 3.60 -9.54
C ALA A 317 -7.28 2.57 -10.29
N ALA A 318 -6.97 2.81 -11.57
CA ALA A 318 -6.13 1.92 -12.36
C ALA A 318 -4.71 1.84 -11.79
N ARG A 319 -4.11 3.00 -11.50
CA ARG A 319 -2.82 3.09 -10.80
C ARG A 319 -2.86 2.40 -9.45
N GLU A 320 -3.95 2.60 -8.69
CA GLU A 320 -4.09 2.00 -7.38
C GLU A 320 -4.02 0.46 -7.46
N ALA A 321 -4.81 -0.08 -8.39
CA ALA A 321 -4.95 -1.51 -8.61
C ALA A 321 -3.65 -2.17 -9.09
N VAL A 322 -2.99 -1.61 -10.12
CA VAL A 322 -1.77 -2.22 -10.67
C VAL A 322 -0.58 -2.14 -9.71
N CYS A 323 -0.48 -1.09 -8.89
CA CYS A 323 0.54 -1.01 -7.85
C CYS A 323 0.28 -2.06 -6.76
N ALA A 324 -0.95 -2.16 -6.24
CA ALA A 324 -1.28 -3.15 -5.20
C ALA A 324 -1.02 -4.59 -5.66
N ALA A 325 -1.42 -4.92 -6.89
CA ALA A 325 -1.15 -6.21 -7.50
C ALA A 325 0.36 -6.39 -7.78
N GLY A 326 1.03 -5.33 -8.26
CA GLY A 326 2.46 -5.34 -8.57
C GLY A 326 3.33 -5.65 -7.35
N GLU A 327 2.97 -5.19 -6.16
CA GLU A 327 3.69 -5.53 -4.94
C GLU A 327 3.67 -7.03 -4.65
N THR A 328 2.50 -7.69 -4.82
CA THR A 328 2.35 -9.14 -4.71
C THR A 328 3.17 -9.87 -5.78
N VAL A 329 3.15 -9.37 -7.02
CA VAL A 329 3.98 -9.90 -8.11
C VAL A 329 5.47 -9.80 -7.78
N ASN A 330 5.95 -8.67 -7.26
CA ASN A 330 7.36 -8.49 -6.93
C ASN A 330 7.81 -9.43 -5.79
N ALA A 331 6.95 -9.64 -4.79
CA ALA A 331 7.25 -10.56 -3.69
C ALA A 331 7.42 -12.01 -4.19
N ALA A 332 6.50 -12.47 -5.04
CA ALA A 332 6.57 -13.79 -5.66
C ALA A 332 7.77 -13.93 -6.61
N PHE A 333 8.06 -12.90 -7.40
CA PHE A 333 9.24 -12.85 -8.28
C PHE A 333 10.55 -13.02 -7.49
N ARG A 334 10.68 -12.35 -6.34
CA ARG A 334 11.86 -12.47 -5.46
C ARG A 334 12.04 -13.89 -4.94
N ARG A 335 10.96 -14.61 -4.62
CA ARG A 335 11.01 -16.03 -4.21
C ARG A 335 11.52 -16.92 -5.34
N ILE A 336 11.03 -16.75 -6.57
CA ILE A 336 11.54 -17.48 -7.76
C ILE A 336 13.04 -17.22 -7.94
N ARG A 337 13.47 -15.95 -7.88
CA ARG A 337 14.88 -15.55 -8.03
C ARG A 337 15.80 -16.16 -6.95
N ARG A 338 15.28 -16.41 -5.76
CA ARG A 338 16.00 -17.04 -4.65
C ARG A 338 15.95 -18.57 -4.68
N GLY A 339 15.18 -19.15 -5.60
CA GLY A 339 14.97 -20.60 -5.67
C GLY A 339 14.11 -21.13 -4.52
N GLU A 340 13.29 -20.27 -3.91
CA GLU A 340 12.46 -20.57 -2.74
C GLU A 340 11.06 -21.11 -3.12
N ALA A 341 10.73 -21.12 -4.42
CA ALA A 341 9.42 -21.53 -4.92
C ALA A 341 9.53 -22.29 -6.25
N ASP A 342 8.61 -23.22 -6.49
CA ASP A 342 8.43 -23.85 -7.81
C ASP A 342 7.90 -22.79 -8.79
N PRO A 343 8.60 -22.51 -9.91
CA PRO A 343 8.21 -21.41 -10.78
C PRO A 343 6.83 -21.57 -11.42
N ALA A 344 6.41 -22.79 -11.77
CA ALA A 344 5.12 -23.01 -12.40
C ALA A 344 3.96 -22.78 -11.42
N ALA A 345 4.07 -23.35 -10.22
CA ALA A 345 3.09 -23.15 -9.15
C ALA A 345 3.01 -21.69 -8.71
N GLU A 346 4.16 -21.03 -8.49
CA GLU A 346 4.21 -19.62 -8.07
C GLU A 346 3.63 -18.70 -9.15
N THR A 347 3.88 -18.98 -10.43
CA THR A 347 3.31 -18.22 -11.55
C THR A 347 1.78 -18.33 -11.60
N ALA A 348 1.22 -19.53 -11.44
CA ALA A 348 -0.22 -19.72 -11.42
C ALA A 348 -0.88 -19.09 -10.20
N GLU A 349 -0.23 -19.16 -9.04
CA GLU A 349 -0.70 -18.55 -7.81
C GLU A 349 -0.67 -17.02 -7.87
N VAL A 350 0.44 -16.45 -8.34
CA VAL A 350 0.58 -15.00 -8.38
C VAL A 350 -0.44 -14.38 -9.34
N ALA A 351 -0.69 -15.00 -10.50
CA ALA A 351 -1.70 -14.54 -11.46
C ALA A 351 -3.10 -14.48 -10.83
N ARG A 352 -3.50 -15.52 -10.06
CA ARG A 352 -4.78 -15.53 -9.31
C ARG A 352 -4.81 -14.47 -8.21
N SER A 353 -3.75 -14.37 -7.41
CA SER A 353 -3.68 -13.42 -6.30
C SER A 353 -3.74 -11.96 -6.78
N SER A 354 -3.00 -11.63 -7.83
CA SER A 354 -3.03 -10.33 -8.49
C SER A 354 -4.39 -10.05 -9.13
N GLY A 355 -5.02 -11.06 -9.75
CA GLY A 355 -6.37 -10.94 -10.29
C GLY A 355 -7.40 -10.56 -9.21
N ARG A 356 -7.36 -11.22 -8.04
CA ARG A 356 -8.22 -10.88 -6.90
C ARG A 356 -7.99 -9.45 -6.39
N ILE A 357 -6.72 -9.01 -6.30
CA ILE A 357 -6.38 -7.65 -5.87
C ILE A 357 -6.92 -6.60 -6.85
N LEU A 358 -6.78 -6.85 -8.16
CA LEU A 358 -7.34 -5.99 -9.19
C LEU A 358 -8.87 -5.91 -9.05
N ALA A 359 -9.56 -7.06 -8.99
CA ALA A 359 -11.01 -7.11 -8.85
C ALA A 359 -11.52 -6.36 -7.60
N ALA A 360 -10.90 -6.58 -6.44
CA ALA A 360 -11.24 -5.89 -5.19
C ALA A 360 -11.07 -4.37 -5.30
N THR A 361 -9.91 -3.92 -5.81
CA THR A 361 -9.59 -2.49 -5.91
C THR A 361 -10.55 -1.79 -6.89
N LEU A 362 -10.87 -2.43 -8.01
CA LEU A 362 -11.73 -1.88 -9.05
C LEU A 362 -13.21 -1.92 -8.67
N GLY A 363 -13.69 -2.99 -8.02
CA GLY A 363 -15.06 -3.09 -7.53
C GLY A 363 -15.40 -1.97 -6.54
N ARG A 364 -14.44 -1.56 -5.70
CA ARG A 364 -14.58 -0.41 -4.80
C ARG A 364 -14.64 0.91 -5.56
N ALA A 365 -13.77 1.11 -6.54
CA ALA A 365 -13.66 2.38 -7.26
C ALA A 365 -14.77 2.57 -8.31
N PHE A 366 -15.20 1.49 -8.96
CA PHE A 366 -16.17 1.44 -10.06
C PHE A 366 -17.11 0.22 -9.88
N PRO A 367 -18.02 0.27 -8.89
CA PRO A 367 -18.94 -0.84 -8.62
C PRO A 367 -19.85 -1.12 -9.82
N GLY A 368 -20.02 -2.41 -10.16
CA GLY A 368 -20.87 -2.87 -11.26
C GLY A 368 -20.24 -2.82 -12.65
N VAL A 369 -18.99 -2.36 -12.79
CA VAL A 369 -18.25 -2.42 -14.06
C VAL A 369 -17.55 -3.79 -14.18
N ASP A 370 -17.77 -4.47 -15.30
CA ASP A 370 -17.19 -5.79 -15.58
C ASP A 370 -15.66 -5.74 -15.72
N VAL A 371 -14.97 -6.82 -15.35
CA VAL A 371 -13.51 -6.97 -15.43
C VAL A 371 -13.17 -8.23 -16.23
N GLN A 372 -12.60 -8.05 -17.41
CA GLN A 372 -12.17 -9.13 -18.29
C GLN A 372 -10.65 -9.33 -18.18
N SER A 373 -10.23 -10.55 -17.83
CA SER A 373 -8.82 -10.89 -17.65
C SER A 373 -8.24 -11.74 -18.78
N ALA A 374 -6.98 -11.48 -19.17
CA ALA A 374 -6.27 -12.22 -20.22
C ALA A 374 -6.16 -13.73 -19.97
N ASP A 375 -6.08 -14.13 -18.71
CA ASP A 375 -5.87 -15.50 -18.25
C ASP A 375 -7.13 -16.13 -17.65
N GLY A 376 -8.26 -15.41 -17.64
CA GLY A 376 -9.49 -15.81 -16.95
C GLY A 376 -9.35 -15.90 -15.42
N ALA A 377 -8.27 -15.37 -14.83
CA ALA A 377 -8.03 -15.38 -13.38
C ALA A 377 -8.95 -14.45 -12.60
N ILE A 378 -9.56 -13.47 -13.27
CA ILE A 378 -10.65 -12.67 -12.72
C ILE A 378 -11.95 -13.28 -13.22
N ARG A 379 -12.66 -13.95 -12.31
CA ARG A 379 -14.06 -14.34 -12.50
C ARG A 379 -14.90 -13.31 -11.77
N ALA A 380 -16.05 -12.91 -12.32
CA ALA A 380 -17.00 -12.04 -11.63
C ALA A 380 -17.34 -12.68 -10.27
N VAL A 381 -16.98 -12.01 -9.18
CA VAL A 381 -17.33 -12.44 -7.82
C VAL A 381 -18.46 -11.52 -7.37
N ASP A 382 -19.66 -12.09 -7.19
CA ASP A 382 -20.74 -11.37 -6.52
C ASP A 382 -20.32 -11.01 -5.09
N ALA A 383 -20.81 -9.89 -4.57
CA ALA A 383 -20.62 -9.49 -3.16
C ALA A 383 -21.10 -10.55 -2.13
N ASP A 384 -21.84 -11.57 -2.62
CA ASP A 384 -22.43 -12.69 -1.87
C ASP A 384 -21.91 -14.08 -2.29
N GLY A 385 -20.84 -14.20 -3.08
CA GLY A 385 -20.14 -15.49 -3.30
C GLY A 385 -20.90 -16.55 -4.12
N GLY A 386 -21.90 -16.17 -4.92
CA GLY A 386 -22.61 -17.07 -5.85
C GLY A 386 -22.01 -17.09 -7.26
N ASP A 387 -21.78 -18.29 -7.81
CA ASP A 387 -21.37 -18.48 -9.21
C ASP A 387 -22.63 -18.51 -10.11
N SER A 388 -23.23 -17.35 -10.38
CA SER A 388 -24.04 -17.05 -11.58
C SER A 388 -24.89 -15.78 -11.42
N ARG A 389 -24.76 -14.82 -12.37
CA ARG A 389 -25.85 -14.46 -13.30
C ARG A 389 -25.51 -13.41 -14.37
N GLU A 390 -26.41 -13.38 -15.35
CA GLU A 390 -26.56 -12.51 -16.52
C GLU A 390 -25.99 -11.09 -16.38
N ALA A 391 -25.35 -10.63 -17.46
CA ALA A 391 -24.72 -9.31 -17.58
C ALA A 391 -25.65 -8.19 -17.05
N PRO A 392 -25.13 -7.27 -16.22
CA PRO A 392 -25.92 -6.18 -15.69
C PRO A 392 -26.49 -5.34 -16.84
N ASP A 393 -27.77 -5.02 -16.74
CA ASP A 393 -28.48 -4.09 -17.63
C ASP A 393 -28.03 -2.65 -17.28
N SER A 394 -26.75 -2.33 -17.50
CA SER A 394 -26.18 -1.01 -17.25
C SER A 394 -26.12 -0.22 -18.56
N SER A 395 -26.71 0.96 -18.57
CA SER A 395 -26.76 1.90 -19.69
C SER A 395 -25.41 2.54 -20.10
N GLU A 396 -24.28 2.02 -19.61
CA GLU A 396 -22.92 2.48 -19.96
C GLU A 396 -22.08 1.26 -20.41
N ASP A 397 -21.39 1.39 -21.54
CA ASP A 397 -20.63 0.31 -22.21
C ASP A 397 -19.23 0.07 -21.63
N LEU A 398 -19.01 0.41 -20.35
CA LEU A 398 -17.71 0.35 -19.69
C LEU A 398 -17.26 -1.07 -19.35
N VAL A 399 -15.97 -1.36 -19.56
CA VAL A 399 -15.32 -2.60 -19.13
C VAL A 399 -13.86 -2.36 -18.72
N TRP A 400 -13.40 -3.05 -17.70
CA TRP A 400 -11.97 -3.15 -17.37
C TRP A 400 -11.34 -4.32 -18.13
N LEU A 401 -10.26 -4.06 -18.88
CA LEU A 401 -9.41 -5.09 -19.47
C LEU A 401 -8.13 -5.20 -18.64
N ALA A 402 -7.87 -6.39 -18.09
CA ALA A 402 -6.79 -6.63 -17.15
C ALA A 402 -5.86 -7.78 -17.60
N ALA A 403 -4.56 -7.60 -17.41
CA ALA A 403 -3.58 -8.68 -17.39
C ALA A 403 -2.92 -8.70 -16.00
N PRO A 404 -3.40 -9.57 -15.08
CA PRO A 404 -2.85 -9.70 -13.73
C PRO A 404 -1.36 -10.05 -13.70
N LEU A 405 -0.89 -10.77 -14.72
CA LEU A 405 0.50 -11.03 -15.01
C LEU A 405 0.72 -11.11 -16.52
N ASP A 406 1.31 -10.06 -17.09
CA ASP A 406 1.85 -10.06 -18.45
C ASP A 406 3.34 -10.50 -18.43
N GLY A 407 3.77 -11.20 -19.48
CA GLY A 407 5.11 -11.80 -19.52
C GLY A 407 5.28 -13.02 -18.61
N VAL A 408 4.24 -13.87 -18.52
CA VAL A 408 4.19 -15.11 -17.72
C VAL A 408 5.46 -15.97 -17.87
N ALA A 409 5.95 -16.15 -19.11
CA ALA A 409 7.16 -16.93 -19.38
C ALA A 409 8.43 -16.26 -18.82
N ASN A 410 8.51 -14.93 -18.80
CA ASN A 410 9.62 -14.20 -18.20
C ASN A 410 9.60 -14.32 -16.69
N PHE A 411 8.44 -14.10 -16.08
CA PHE A 411 8.25 -14.22 -14.63
C PHE A 411 8.70 -15.59 -14.12
N GLY A 412 8.19 -16.68 -14.72
CA GLY A 412 8.57 -18.05 -14.35
C GLY A 412 10.03 -18.42 -14.59
N ARG A 413 10.78 -17.63 -15.36
CA ARG A 413 12.23 -17.80 -15.59
C ARG A 413 13.09 -16.85 -14.74
N GLY A 414 12.47 -16.05 -13.86
CA GLY A 414 13.19 -15.05 -13.08
C GLY A 414 13.73 -13.89 -13.93
N ASN A 415 13.09 -13.57 -15.06
CA ASN A 415 13.38 -12.41 -15.89
C ASN A 415 12.52 -11.20 -15.42
N PRO A 416 13.12 -10.03 -15.14
CA PRO A 416 12.41 -8.86 -14.62
C PRO A 416 11.41 -8.22 -15.60
N TYR A 417 11.42 -8.57 -16.88
CA TYR A 417 10.51 -8.00 -17.88
C TYR A 417 9.13 -8.67 -17.84
N HIS A 418 8.34 -8.34 -16.82
CA HIS A 418 6.94 -8.73 -16.65
C HIS A 418 6.16 -7.56 -16.05
N ALA A 419 4.84 -7.57 -16.20
CA ALA A 419 4.00 -6.44 -15.78
C ALA A 419 2.64 -6.85 -15.22
N VAL A 420 2.01 -5.90 -14.53
CA VAL A 420 0.55 -5.88 -14.33
C VAL A 420 -0.01 -4.78 -15.22
N SER A 421 -0.99 -5.11 -16.07
CA SER A 421 -1.55 -4.18 -17.05
C SER A 421 -3.06 -4.04 -16.85
N LEU A 422 -3.57 -2.82 -16.99
CA LEU A 422 -4.99 -2.54 -16.79
C LEU A 422 -5.44 -1.35 -17.64
N ALA A 423 -6.63 -1.43 -18.23
CA ALA A 423 -7.31 -0.29 -18.85
C ALA A 423 -8.82 -0.32 -18.62
N LEU A 424 -9.42 0.87 -18.46
CA LEU A 424 -10.86 1.06 -18.55
C LEU A 424 -11.20 1.46 -19.99
N VAL A 425 -12.16 0.78 -20.58
CA VAL A 425 -12.54 0.92 -22.00
C VAL A 425 -14.04 1.18 -22.11
N ASP A 426 -14.40 2.07 -23.03
CA ASP A 426 -15.78 2.36 -23.48
C ASP A 426 -15.79 2.30 -25.03
N ASP A 427 -16.19 3.36 -25.74
CA ASP A 427 -15.83 3.61 -27.16
C ASP A 427 -14.34 4.05 -27.31
N GLY A 428 -13.43 3.23 -26.78
CA GLY A 428 -11.99 3.50 -26.69
C GLY A 428 -11.48 3.68 -25.26
N PRO A 429 -10.14 3.79 -25.07
CA PRO A 429 -9.55 3.82 -23.72
C PRO A 429 -9.92 5.10 -22.97
N VAL A 430 -10.37 4.94 -21.73
CA VAL A 430 -10.71 6.03 -20.79
C VAL A 430 -9.52 6.34 -19.90
N ALA A 431 -8.89 5.29 -19.37
CA ALA A 431 -7.67 5.36 -18.56
C ALA A 431 -6.92 4.03 -18.63
N GLY A 432 -5.63 4.05 -18.38
CA GLY A 432 -4.83 2.84 -18.27
C GLY A 432 -3.63 3.00 -17.36
N ALA A 433 -3.15 1.87 -16.85
CA ALA A 433 -1.95 1.79 -16.04
C ALA A 433 -1.18 0.49 -16.33
N VAL A 434 0.14 0.57 -16.29
CA VAL A 434 1.06 -0.57 -16.40
C VAL A 434 2.09 -0.45 -15.29
N ALA A 435 2.15 -1.46 -14.42
CA ALA A 435 3.18 -1.58 -13.40
C ALA A 435 4.24 -2.60 -13.84
N ALA A 436 5.52 -2.26 -13.64
CA ALA A 436 6.69 -3.10 -13.86
C ALA A 436 7.33 -3.45 -12.49
N PRO A 437 6.88 -4.53 -11.82
CA PRO A 437 7.17 -4.77 -10.42
C PRO A 437 8.65 -4.94 -10.08
N ALA A 438 9.40 -5.64 -10.93
CA ALA A 438 10.80 -5.95 -10.67
C ALA A 438 11.73 -4.73 -10.71
N VAL A 439 11.29 -3.62 -11.31
CA VAL A 439 12.06 -2.37 -11.43
C VAL A 439 11.41 -1.20 -10.67
N ASP A 440 10.39 -1.47 -9.86
CA ASP A 440 9.63 -0.49 -9.07
C ASP A 440 9.14 0.72 -9.89
N GLU A 441 8.40 0.43 -10.96
CA GLU A 441 7.86 1.47 -11.84
C GLU A 441 6.37 1.27 -12.12
N VAL A 442 5.64 2.38 -12.16
CA VAL A 442 4.26 2.41 -12.65
C VAL A 442 4.08 3.55 -13.63
N LEU A 443 3.44 3.28 -14.76
CA LEU A 443 2.99 4.26 -15.74
C LEU A 443 1.47 4.32 -15.72
N ALA A 444 0.89 5.52 -15.65
CA ALA A 444 -0.56 5.72 -15.63
C ALA A 444 -0.97 6.94 -16.44
N ALA A 445 -2.10 6.85 -17.14
CA ALA A 445 -2.68 7.94 -17.93
C ALA A 445 -4.21 7.89 -17.93
N GLY A 446 -4.83 9.07 -17.92
CA GLY A 446 -6.20 9.25 -18.41
C GLY A 446 -6.15 9.69 -19.88
N ARG A 447 -7.26 9.56 -20.60
CA ARG A 447 -7.37 9.86 -22.05
C ARG A 447 -6.67 11.17 -22.47
N ASP A 448 -6.90 12.26 -21.74
CA ASP A 448 -6.36 13.59 -22.06
C ASP A 448 -5.29 14.10 -21.07
N GLY A 449 -4.81 13.24 -20.16
CA GLY A 449 -3.97 13.64 -19.02
C GLY A 449 -2.45 13.57 -19.22
N GLY A 450 -2.01 13.06 -20.37
CA GLY A 450 -0.61 12.65 -20.57
C GLY A 450 -0.21 11.45 -19.68
N VAL A 451 1.02 10.95 -19.87
CA VAL A 451 1.52 9.79 -19.12
C VAL A 451 2.33 10.26 -17.92
N THR A 452 2.04 9.66 -16.76
CA THR A 452 2.79 9.85 -15.51
C THR A 452 3.57 8.59 -15.16
N ARG A 453 4.83 8.75 -14.73
CA ARG A 453 5.71 7.70 -14.25
C ARG A 453 5.95 7.86 -12.75
N GLY A 454 5.58 6.86 -11.96
CA GLY A 454 5.82 6.81 -10.53
C GLY A 454 6.53 5.52 -10.11
N SER A 455 6.58 5.31 -8.79
CA SER A 455 7.03 4.07 -8.14
C SER A 455 5.82 3.31 -7.60
N ILE A 456 5.92 1.99 -7.52
CA ILE A 456 4.89 1.13 -6.94
C ILE A 456 4.84 1.34 -5.42
N GLU A 457 6.01 1.59 -4.82
CA GLU A 457 6.17 1.80 -3.39
C GLU A 457 5.78 3.23 -2.92
N SER A 458 5.57 4.17 -3.86
CA SER A 458 5.26 5.58 -3.59
C SER A 458 3.88 6.03 -4.08
N ASP A 459 3.18 6.80 -3.25
CA ASP A 459 1.87 7.38 -3.61
C ASP A 459 1.95 8.76 -4.30
N THR A 460 3.16 9.27 -4.57
CA THR A 460 3.34 10.57 -5.25
C THR A 460 2.82 10.57 -6.68
N ASP A 461 2.35 11.70 -7.22
CA ASP A 461 1.73 11.78 -8.57
C ASP A 461 2.65 11.47 -9.77
N GLY A 462 3.92 11.11 -9.52
CA GLY A 462 4.88 10.73 -10.53
C GLY A 462 5.39 11.91 -11.36
N THR A 463 6.28 11.63 -12.31
CA THR A 463 6.82 12.59 -13.28
C THR A 463 6.17 12.39 -14.64
N SER A 464 5.83 13.48 -15.34
CA SER A 464 5.32 13.39 -16.71
C SER A 464 6.38 12.83 -17.68
N VAL A 465 5.94 11.95 -18.59
CA VAL A 465 6.76 11.33 -19.65
C VAL A 465 5.97 11.33 -20.97
N GLY A 466 6.66 11.10 -22.09
CA GLY A 466 6.05 11.06 -23.42
C GLY A 466 6.90 10.29 -24.43
N THR A 467 6.41 10.15 -25.66
CA THR A 467 7.07 9.43 -26.75
C THR A 467 8.34 10.16 -27.25
N THR A 468 9.18 9.43 -27.99
CA THR A 468 10.31 10.01 -28.73
C THR A 468 9.83 10.79 -29.97
N ASP A 469 10.73 11.55 -30.58
CA ASP A 469 10.51 12.26 -31.86
C ASP A 469 11.16 11.56 -33.07
N CYS A 470 11.67 10.33 -32.90
CA CYS A 470 12.32 9.56 -33.96
C CYS A 470 11.37 9.33 -35.16
N ALA A 471 11.85 9.63 -36.37
CA ALA A 471 11.08 9.48 -37.61
C ALA A 471 11.77 8.62 -38.67
N ALA A 472 12.99 8.12 -38.40
CA ALA A 472 13.81 7.36 -39.33
C ALA A 472 13.96 5.91 -38.84
N LEU A 473 13.71 4.95 -39.73
CA LEU A 473 13.66 3.52 -39.36
C LEU A 473 15.04 2.94 -39.01
N ASP A 474 16.10 3.44 -39.64
CA ASP A 474 17.50 3.06 -39.41
C ASP A 474 18.07 3.57 -38.08
N GLU A 475 17.42 4.54 -37.45
CA GLU A 475 17.75 5.06 -36.12
C GLU A 475 16.79 4.56 -35.02
N ALA A 476 15.75 3.81 -35.41
CA ALA A 476 14.67 3.42 -34.52
C ALA A 476 15.02 2.17 -33.68
N THR A 477 14.67 2.23 -32.40
CA THR A 477 14.57 1.06 -31.53
C THR A 477 13.19 0.43 -31.71
N VAL A 478 13.14 -0.73 -32.36
CA VAL A 478 11.90 -1.45 -32.65
C VAL A 478 11.79 -2.70 -31.77
N LEU A 479 10.67 -2.83 -31.07
CA LEU A 479 10.34 -4.01 -30.28
C LEU A 479 9.50 -4.99 -31.09
N ALA A 480 9.57 -6.27 -30.74
CA ALA A 480 8.70 -7.29 -31.31
C ALA A 480 8.20 -8.24 -30.22
N GLU A 481 6.88 -8.40 -30.15
CA GLU A 481 6.21 -9.17 -29.08
C GLU A 481 5.16 -10.13 -29.65
N GLY A 482 4.89 -11.20 -28.89
CA GLY A 482 3.95 -12.26 -29.27
C GLY A 482 4.59 -13.45 -30.00
N THR A 483 3.73 -14.33 -30.55
CA THR A 483 4.13 -15.57 -31.25
C THR A 483 3.82 -15.47 -32.74
N PRO A 484 4.65 -14.78 -33.52
CA PRO A 484 4.40 -14.64 -34.95
C PRO A 484 4.47 -16.00 -35.67
N THR A 485 3.50 -16.26 -36.56
CA THR A 485 3.56 -17.40 -37.51
C THR A 485 4.62 -17.20 -38.61
N GLU A 486 4.96 -15.95 -38.91
CA GLU A 486 6.03 -15.53 -39.85
C GLU A 486 6.81 -14.38 -39.22
N ASP A 487 8.14 -14.33 -39.36
CA ASP A 487 8.97 -13.30 -38.70
C ASP A 487 8.67 -11.92 -39.29
N PRO A 488 7.90 -11.05 -38.61
CA PRO A 488 7.42 -9.77 -39.17
C PRO A 488 8.55 -8.75 -39.32
N VAL A 489 9.74 -9.13 -38.86
CA VAL A 489 10.98 -8.37 -38.78
C VAL A 489 11.85 -8.58 -40.01
N ALA A 490 11.78 -9.76 -40.65
CA ALA A 490 12.69 -10.14 -41.72
C ALA A 490 12.61 -9.24 -42.98
N ALA A 491 11.57 -8.42 -43.07
CA ALA A 491 11.31 -7.53 -44.20
C ALA A 491 11.57 -6.04 -43.93
N LEU A 492 11.97 -5.65 -42.70
CA LEU A 492 12.25 -4.24 -42.41
C LEU A 492 13.59 -3.81 -43.04
N PRO A 493 13.61 -2.73 -43.87
CA PRO A 493 14.84 -2.22 -44.46
C PRO A 493 15.69 -1.47 -43.42
N GLY A 494 17.01 -1.45 -43.61
CA GLY A 494 17.92 -0.61 -42.81
C GLY A 494 18.54 -1.25 -41.57
N ASP A 495 18.34 -2.56 -41.35
CA ASP A 495 18.88 -3.33 -40.20
C ASP A 495 18.56 -2.70 -38.82
N PRO A 496 17.28 -2.35 -38.54
CA PRO A 496 16.91 -1.77 -37.25
C PRO A 496 17.22 -2.71 -36.08
N GLU A 497 17.63 -2.16 -34.94
CA GLU A 497 17.92 -2.97 -33.76
C GLU A 497 16.62 -3.48 -33.14
N ILE A 498 16.40 -4.80 -33.26
CA ILE A 498 15.15 -5.43 -32.81
C ILE A 498 15.36 -6.19 -31.52
N ARG A 499 14.50 -5.89 -30.55
CA ARG A 499 14.52 -6.49 -29.22
C ARG A 499 13.17 -7.11 -28.87
N ARG A 500 13.22 -8.25 -28.19
CA ARG A 500 12.04 -8.89 -27.61
C ARG A 500 12.14 -8.79 -26.10
N LEU A 501 11.23 -8.06 -25.47
CA LEU A 501 11.13 -7.96 -24.01
C LEU A 501 10.42 -9.19 -23.45
N GLY A 502 9.41 -9.71 -24.15
CA GLY A 502 8.55 -10.81 -23.71
C GLY A 502 7.34 -10.35 -22.88
N SER A 503 6.95 -9.08 -23.01
CA SER A 503 5.79 -8.46 -22.35
C SER A 503 5.21 -7.37 -23.27
N PRO A 504 4.10 -7.66 -23.99
CA PRO A 504 3.37 -6.68 -24.79
C PRO A 504 3.02 -5.39 -24.03
N ALA A 505 2.63 -5.50 -22.75
CA ALA A 505 2.28 -4.36 -21.93
C ALA A 505 3.48 -3.42 -21.73
N LEU A 506 4.64 -3.97 -21.37
CA LEU A 506 5.87 -3.19 -21.18
C LEU A 506 6.39 -2.60 -22.47
N ALA A 507 6.33 -3.35 -23.58
CA ALA A 507 6.79 -2.85 -24.87
C ALA A 507 6.02 -1.57 -25.28
N LEU A 508 4.70 -1.59 -25.16
CA LEU A 508 3.85 -0.42 -25.43
C LEU A 508 4.09 0.72 -24.43
N ALA A 509 4.21 0.39 -23.14
CA ALA A 509 4.47 1.38 -22.09
C ALA A 509 5.85 2.05 -22.27
N TYR A 510 6.85 1.33 -22.78
CA TYR A 510 8.18 1.87 -23.07
C TYR A 510 8.16 2.85 -24.25
N ILE A 511 7.33 2.62 -25.27
CA ILE A 511 7.13 3.62 -26.32
C ILE A 511 6.48 4.87 -25.73
N ALA A 512 5.40 4.70 -24.94
CA ALA A 512 4.69 5.80 -24.29
C ALA A 512 5.59 6.64 -23.37
N ALA A 513 6.63 6.04 -22.80
CA ALA A 513 7.62 6.69 -21.94
C ALA A 513 8.92 7.11 -22.66
N GLY A 514 8.98 6.99 -23.99
CA GLY A 514 10.11 7.45 -24.80
C GLY A 514 11.37 6.61 -24.70
N ARG A 515 11.24 5.30 -24.42
CA ARG A 515 12.35 4.34 -24.31
C ARG A 515 12.51 3.43 -25.53
N ALA A 516 11.50 3.41 -26.40
CA ALA A 516 11.48 2.71 -27.66
C ALA A 516 10.64 3.52 -28.66
N ASP A 517 10.81 3.26 -29.95
CA ASP A 517 10.17 4.06 -31.00
C ASP A 517 8.97 3.34 -31.61
N ALA A 518 9.01 2.01 -31.66
CA ALA A 518 7.92 1.19 -32.18
C ALA A 518 7.87 -0.22 -31.58
N CYS A 519 6.73 -0.89 -31.76
CA CYS A 519 6.55 -2.30 -31.45
C CYS A 519 5.66 -2.97 -32.50
N LEU A 520 6.10 -4.13 -32.99
CA LEU A 520 5.30 -5.06 -33.77
C LEU A 520 4.72 -6.11 -32.83
N LEU A 521 3.39 -6.27 -32.83
CA LEU A 521 2.65 -7.18 -31.97
C LEU A 521 1.96 -8.22 -32.84
N ALA A 522 2.18 -9.50 -32.59
CA ALA A 522 1.57 -10.58 -33.36
C ALA A 522 0.91 -11.60 -32.44
N ASP A 523 -0.37 -11.92 -32.70
CA ASP A 523 -1.13 -12.93 -31.97
C ASP A 523 -1.21 -12.67 -30.45
N VAL A 524 -1.42 -11.41 -30.05
CA VAL A 524 -1.45 -11.00 -28.64
C VAL A 524 -2.86 -10.86 -28.09
N HIS A 525 -3.07 -11.23 -26.83
CA HIS A 525 -4.38 -11.12 -26.19
C HIS A 525 -4.74 -9.64 -25.93
N PRO A 526 -5.97 -9.17 -26.23
CA PRO A 526 -6.39 -7.77 -26.05
C PRO A 526 -6.07 -7.18 -24.69
N ALA A 527 -6.36 -7.91 -23.60
CA ALA A 527 -6.07 -7.45 -22.25
C ALA A 527 -4.56 -7.28 -21.93
N THR A 528 -3.66 -7.98 -22.63
CA THR A 528 -2.19 -7.79 -22.43
C THR A 528 -1.70 -6.48 -23.05
N VAL A 529 -2.36 -5.97 -24.09
CA VAL A 529 -2.01 -4.70 -24.74
C VAL A 529 -2.83 -3.53 -24.24
N ALA A 530 -3.95 -3.77 -23.57
CA ALA A 530 -4.94 -2.75 -23.19
C ALA A 530 -4.36 -1.55 -22.42
N GLY A 531 -3.66 -1.81 -21.32
CA GLY A 531 -3.00 -0.77 -20.52
C GLY A 531 -1.95 0.00 -21.34
N GLY A 532 -1.08 -0.72 -22.05
CA GLY A 532 -0.05 -0.12 -22.89
C GLY A 532 -0.58 0.74 -24.04
N CYS A 533 -1.63 0.28 -24.73
CA CYS A 533 -2.31 1.04 -25.78
C CYS A 533 -2.92 2.33 -25.22
N SER A 534 -3.54 2.26 -24.04
CA SER A 534 -4.12 3.43 -23.37
C SER A 534 -3.05 4.47 -23.03
N LEU A 535 -1.90 4.04 -22.50
CA LEU A 535 -0.76 4.92 -22.22
C LEU A 535 -0.20 5.53 -23.51
N LEU A 536 0.01 4.72 -24.55
CA LEU A 536 0.60 5.17 -25.80
C LEU A 536 -0.28 6.20 -26.52
N GLN A 537 -1.59 5.96 -26.56
CA GLN A 537 -2.54 6.92 -27.16
C GLN A 537 -2.58 8.23 -26.37
N ALA A 538 -2.58 8.18 -25.03
CA ALA A 538 -2.51 9.37 -24.19
C ALA A 538 -1.17 10.14 -24.34
N ALA A 539 -0.10 9.45 -24.72
CA ALA A 539 1.19 10.06 -25.05
C ALA A 539 1.25 10.65 -26.48
N GLY A 540 0.19 10.50 -27.28
CA GLY A 540 0.15 10.95 -28.68
C GLY A 540 0.75 9.97 -29.69
N GLY A 541 1.08 8.74 -29.26
CA GLY A 541 1.52 7.66 -30.14
C GLY A 541 0.38 7.09 -31.00
N ARG A 542 0.74 6.18 -31.90
CA ARG A 542 -0.19 5.58 -32.87
C ARG A 542 -0.21 4.07 -32.77
N VAL A 543 -1.40 3.50 -32.89
CA VAL A 543 -1.65 2.04 -32.95
C VAL A 543 -2.59 1.75 -34.12
N THR A 544 -2.21 0.80 -34.97
CA THR A 544 -3.02 0.31 -36.09
C THR A 544 -3.02 -1.21 -36.11
N THR A 545 -3.93 -1.80 -36.88
CA THR A 545 -3.83 -3.19 -37.30
C THR A 545 -2.60 -3.38 -38.21
N ALA A 546 -2.22 -4.64 -38.45
CA ALA A 546 -1.15 -4.98 -39.39
C ALA A 546 -1.40 -4.41 -40.81
N ASP A 547 -2.66 -4.33 -41.24
CA ASP A 547 -3.06 -3.76 -42.55
C ASP A 547 -3.05 -2.23 -42.58
N GLY A 548 -2.76 -1.57 -41.45
CA GLY A 548 -2.71 -0.11 -41.33
C GLY A 548 -4.06 0.54 -41.03
N GLU A 549 -5.10 -0.23 -40.69
CA GLU A 549 -6.37 0.33 -40.23
C GLU A 549 -6.25 0.88 -38.80
N SER A 550 -6.92 2.00 -38.52
CA SER A 550 -6.94 2.58 -37.18
C SER A 550 -7.50 1.59 -36.16
N PHE A 551 -6.70 1.23 -35.16
CA PHE A 551 -7.13 0.32 -34.10
C PHE A 551 -7.79 1.11 -32.96
N ARG A 552 -8.97 0.66 -32.52
CA ARG A 552 -9.59 1.09 -31.27
C ARG A 552 -9.84 -0.14 -30.41
N LEU A 553 -9.38 -0.06 -29.17
CA LEU A 553 -9.66 -1.06 -28.15
C LEU A 553 -11.16 -1.00 -27.79
N GLN A 554 -11.87 -2.12 -27.93
CA GLN A 554 -13.31 -2.21 -27.68
C GLN A 554 -13.63 -3.24 -26.59
N ARG A 555 -14.88 -3.20 -26.09
CA ARG A 555 -15.37 -4.09 -25.03
C ARG A 555 -15.37 -5.58 -25.39
N VAL A 556 -15.44 -5.92 -26.68
CA VAL A 556 -15.62 -7.31 -27.17
C VAL A 556 -14.51 -7.70 -28.15
N ASP A 557 -13.27 -7.33 -27.84
CA ASP A 557 -12.12 -7.89 -28.53
C ASP A 557 -11.86 -9.29 -27.92
N THR A 558 -12.33 -10.35 -28.59
CA THR A 558 -12.23 -11.75 -28.11
C THR A 558 -11.22 -12.58 -28.89
N GLY A 559 -10.66 -12.03 -29.97
CA GLY A 559 -9.63 -12.67 -30.78
C GLY A 559 -8.23 -12.13 -30.49
N PRO A 560 -7.18 -12.91 -30.80
CA PRO A 560 -5.82 -12.38 -30.74
C PRO A 560 -5.63 -11.26 -31.76
N LEU A 561 -4.85 -10.25 -31.36
CA LEU A 561 -4.61 -9.04 -32.13
C LEU A 561 -3.23 -9.08 -32.78
N SER A 562 -3.14 -8.54 -33.99
CA SER A 562 -1.86 -8.21 -34.62
C SER A 562 -1.83 -6.72 -34.90
N LEU A 563 -0.93 -6.00 -34.22
CA LEU A 563 -0.91 -4.55 -34.14
C LEU A 563 0.48 -3.99 -34.48
N ILE A 564 0.48 -2.78 -35.00
CA ILE A 564 1.68 -1.96 -35.18
C ILE A 564 1.53 -0.74 -34.30
N ALA A 565 2.46 -0.53 -33.38
CA ALA A 565 2.47 0.58 -32.44
C ALA A 565 3.75 1.41 -32.61
N SER A 566 3.65 2.73 -32.47
CA SER A 566 4.83 3.63 -32.58
C SER A 566 4.64 4.95 -31.86
N ASN A 567 5.73 5.70 -31.73
CA ASN A 567 5.79 7.06 -31.22
C ASN A 567 4.95 8.09 -32.01
N GLY A 568 4.44 7.74 -33.20
CA GLY A 568 3.64 8.60 -34.06
C GLY A 568 4.38 9.02 -35.34
N PRO A 569 5.49 9.77 -35.26
CA PRO A 569 6.28 10.17 -36.42
C PRO A 569 6.80 9.00 -37.26
N LEU A 570 7.25 7.91 -36.62
CA LEU A 570 7.80 6.73 -37.29
C LEU A 570 6.73 5.87 -38.00
N HIS A 571 5.46 6.03 -37.63
CA HIS A 571 4.38 5.08 -37.95
C HIS A 571 4.21 4.82 -39.46
N GLY A 572 4.27 5.88 -40.27
CA GLY A 572 4.07 5.76 -41.72
C GLY A 572 5.20 5.00 -42.41
N ALA A 573 6.45 5.21 -41.98
CA ALA A 573 7.60 4.48 -42.51
C ALA A 573 7.55 3.00 -42.12
N LEU A 574 7.14 2.71 -40.88
CA LEU A 574 7.01 1.35 -40.37
C LEU A 574 5.91 0.56 -41.12
N LEU A 575 4.75 1.16 -41.37
CA LEU A 575 3.66 0.54 -42.14
C LEU A 575 4.03 0.27 -43.60
N ALA A 576 4.76 1.20 -44.23
CA ALA A 576 5.23 1.00 -45.61
C ALA A 576 6.21 -0.17 -45.70
N ALA A 577 7.07 -0.32 -44.69
CA ALA A 577 8.03 -1.42 -44.61
C ALA A 577 7.35 -2.77 -44.35
N SER A 578 6.35 -2.85 -43.45
CA SER A 578 5.65 -4.10 -43.15
C SER A 578 4.85 -4.64 -44.35
N ASN A 579 4.22 -3.75 -45.14
CA ASN A 579 3.36 -4.11 -46.27
C ASN A 579 4.12 -4.39 -47.59
N SER A 580 5.43 -4.20 -47.62
CA SER A 580 6.26 -4.42 -48.82
C SER A 580 6.82 -5.85 -48.92
N SER A 581 6.31 -6.77 -48.08
CA SER A 581 6.83 -8.13 -47.83
C SER A 581 6.00 -9.19 -48.52
#